data_AF-A0A168LDB3-F1
#
_entry.id   AF-A0A168LDB3-F1
#
_cell.length_a   1.000
_cell.length_b   1.000
_cell.length_c   1.000
_cell.angle_alpha   90.00
_cell.angle_beta   90.00
_cell.angle_gamma   90.00
#
_symmetry.space_group_name_H-M   'P 1'
#
loop_
_entity.id
_entity.type
_entity.pdbx_description
1 polymer ?
#
loop_
_entity_poly.entity_id
_entity_poly.type
_entity_poly.pdbx_seq_one_letter_code
_entity_poly.pdbx_strand_id
1 'polypeptide(L)'
;MLRSILTSSSLNNVKAAITPMRGMPSLVRSFTTDSTNTTYAQDTPPKDVRQMLLQATLHHVPGHGWTMDSLARGAEDLGLPSVVHGVFPGGPSGLVNAYLEQCQHQFAQQAQDPMEGSISDRVRALTMLRLELLKPYARRWPEAVALLAVNPPIAFHHLSTLVDDIWFYAGDRSPDMNWYTKRAALATIYSATELYMSQDISPDFVETYRFLDRRLEEAEWVDGAASQLGTMLSFGAKSLIGSIAQSRGH
;
A
#
# COMPACT_ATOMS: atom_id res chain seq x y z
N MET A 1 -4.01 -23.23 54.06
CA MET A 1 -2.98 -22.20 54.35
C MET A 1 -2.81 -21.37 53.06
N LEU A 2 -3.42 -20.17 53.02
CA LEU A 2 -2.74 -18.84 52.98
C LEU A 2 -2.33 -18.45 51.53
N ARG A 3 -3.11 -17.68 50.75
CA ARG A 3 -3.28 -16.20 50.70
C ARG A 3 -1.98 -15.37 50.64
N SER A 4 -1.93 -14.49 49.62
CA SER A 4 -1.15 -13.23 49.51
C SER A 4 0.34 -13.45 49.16
N ILE A 5 1.04 -12.64 48.33
CA ILE A 5 1.26 -11.18 48.37
C ILE A 5 1.80 -10.69 47.00
N LEU A 6 1.37 -9.47 46.64
CA LEU A 6 1.84 -8.59 45.54
C LEU A 6 3.25 -8.00 45.76
N THR A 7 3.74 -7.27 44.74
CA THR A 7 4.88 -6.31 44.71
C THR A 7 6.23 -6.94 44.35
N SER A 8 7.09 -6.35 43.51
CA SER A 8 7.36 -4.94 43.23
C SER A 8 8.19 -4.74 41.96
N SER A 9 8.14 -3.51 41.44
CA SER A 9 9.18 -2.81 40.65
C SER A 9 9.32 -3.20 39.19
N SER A 10 9.49 -2.31 38.22
CA SER A 10 9.50 -0.85 38.08
C SER A 10 10.02 -0.69 36.65
N LEU A 11 9.44 0.20 35.85
CA LEU A 11 10.19 1.12 34.98
C LEU A 11 9.18 2.01 34.24
N ASN A 12 9.19 3.26 34.69
CA ASN A 12 8.52 4.41 34.11
C ASN A 12 9.16 4.84 32.79
N ASN A 13 8.37 5.64 32.04
CA ASN A 13 8.77 6.64 31.03
C ASN A 13 9.28 6.05 29.71
N VAL A 14 8.74 6.44 28.54
CA VAL A 14 8.60 7.83 28.06
C VAL A 14 7.33 7.98 27.20
N LYS A 15 6.38 8.81 27.66
CA LYS A 15 5.37 9.46 26.81
C LYS A 15 5.61 10.97 26.93
N ALA A 16 6.23 11.55 25.92
CA ALA A 16 6.32 12.98 25.68
C ALA A 16 5.58 13.26 24.38
N ALA A 17 4.94 14.39 24.10
CA ALA A 17 4.43 15.50 24.89
C ALA A 17 3.68 16.36 23.86
N ILE A 18 2.38 16.60 23.99
CA ILE A 18 1.71 17.79 23.42
C ILE A 18 0.60 18.19 24.38
N THR A 19 0.84 19.27 25.14
CA THR A 19 -0.11 19.90 26.06
C THR A 19 -0.82 21.06 25.33
N PRO A 20 -2.15 21.19 25.37
CA PRO A 20 -2.83 22.42 24.96
C PRO A 20 -2.90 23.42 26.13
N MET A 21 -2.48 24.67 25.92
CA MET A 21 -2.67 25.76 26.87
C MET A 21 -4.10 26.32 26.79
N ARG A 22 -4.73 26.53 27.96
CA ARG A 22 -6.03 27.20 28.11
C ARG A 22 -5.95 28.24 29.23
N GLY A 23 -6.49 29.44 28.97
CA GLY A 23 -7.06 30.31 29.99
C GLY A 23 -6.84 31.81 29.79
N MET A 24 -7.93 32.56 29.56
CA MET A 24 -8.36 33.81 30.24
C MET A 24 -9.47 34.54 29.40
N PRO A 25 -10.28 35.47 29.99
CA PRO A 25 -11.75 35.32 30.01
C PRO A 25 -12.55 36.28 29.11
N SER A 26 -13.87 36.05 29.15
CA SER A 26 -15.00 36.62 28.41
C SER A 26 -15.14 38.15 28.38
N LEU A 27 -15.60 38.68 27.24
CA LEU A 27 -16.48 39.85 27.19
C LEU A 27 -17.67 39.59 26.24
N VAL A 28 -18.86 39.88 26.79
CA VAL A 28 -20.19 39.71 26.22
C VAL A 28 -20.43 40.64 25.05
N ARG A 29 -21.05 40.14 23.96
CA ARG A 29 -22.12 40.89 23.27
C ARG A 29 -23.08 39.93 22.57
N SER A 30 -24.24 39.77 23.18
CA SER A 30 -25.41 39.11 22.64
C SER A 30 -25.95 39.85 21.42
N PHE A 31 -26.07 39.13 20.30
CA PHE A 31 -26.93 39.50 19.19
C PHE A 31 -27.75 38.27 18.78
N THR A 32 -29.06 38.39 18.97
CA THR A 32 -30.08 37.45 18.52
C THR A 32 -30.25 37.58 17.01
N THR A 33 -30.00 36.50 16.28
CA THR A 33 -30.59 36.26 14.96
C THR A 33 -30.86 34.77 14.84
N ASP A 34 -32.15 34.41 14.80
CA ASP A 34 -32.62 33.11 14.34
C ASP A 34 -32.14 32.92 12.91
N SER A 35 -31.13 32.07 12.76
CA SER A 35 -30.68 31.57 11.46
C SER A 35 -30.47 30.09 11.64
N THR A 36 -31.37 29.31 11.02
CA THR A 36 -31.32 27.84 10.92
C THR A 36 -29.93 27.40 10.48
N ASN A 37 -29.12 26.98 11.46
CA ASN A 37 -27.77 26.48 11.22
C ASN A 37 -27.89 25.02 10.75
N THR A 38 -28.24 24.83 9.47
CA THR A 38 -28.03 23.56 8.78
C THR A 38 -26.52 23.37 8.70
N THR A 39 -25.98 22.72 9.73
CA THR A 39 -24.62 22.20 9.72
C THR A 39 -24.60 21.11 8.66
N TYR A 40 -24.10 21.42 7.47
CA TYR A 40 -23.71 20.42 6.48
C TYR A 40 -22.49 19.67 7.05
N ALA A 41 -22.77 18.73 7.95
CA ALA A 41 -21.81 17.70 8.28
C ALA A 41 -21.45 16.99 6.97
N GLN A 42 -20.16 16.76 6.75
CA GLN A 42 -19.69 15.89 5.69
C GLN A 42 -20.21 14.48 6.00
N ASP A 43 -21.40 14.16 5.50
CA ASP A 43 -22.07 12.87 5.70
C ASP A 43 -21.33 11.82 4.88
N THR A 44 -20.22 11.32 5.45
CA THR A 44 -19.65 10.06 4.99
C THR A 44 -20.73 9.00 5.24
N PRO A 45 -21.17 8.28 4.20
CA PRO A 45 -22.20 7.27 4.35
C PRO A 45 -21.78 6.24 5.41
N PRO A 46 -22.74 5.61 6.11
CA PRO A 46 -22.42 4.51 7.03
C PRO A 46 -21.53 3.48 6.34
N LYS A 47 -20.49 3.01 7.05
CA LYS A 47 -19.46 2.10 6.51
C LYS A 47 -20.07 0.89 5.77
N ASP A 48 -21.19 0.40 6.27
CA ASP A 48 -21.93 -0.73 5.70
C ASP A 48 -22.48 -0.41 4.30
N VAL A 49 -23.04 0.79 4.10
CA VAL A 49 -23.57 1.23 2.79
C VAL A 49 -22.44 1.35 1.76
N ARG A 50 -21.29 1.93 2.15
CA ARG A 50 -20.11 2.03 1.26
C ARG A 50 -19.64 0.65 0.82
N GLN A 51 -19.56 -0.30 1.75
CA GLN A 51 -19.10 -1.66 1.45
C GLN A 51 -20.11 -2.43 0.60
N MET A 52 -21.42 -2.31 0.89
CA MET A 52 -22.48 -2.91 0.08
C MET A 52 -22.46 -2.39 -1.36
N LEU A 53 -22.36 -1.06 -1.52
CA LEU A 53 -22.28 -0.43 -2.84
C LEU A 53 -21.01 -0.83 -3.59
N LEU A 54 -19.86 -0.96 -2.89
CA LEU A 54 -18.63 -1.45 -3.48
C LEU A 54 -18.85 -2.87 -4.06
N GLN A 55 -19.40 -3.81 -3.29
CA GLN A 55 -19.64 -5.17 -3.79
C GLN A 55 -20.61 -5.19 -4.98
N ALA A 56 -21.73 -4.47 -4.89
CA ALA A 56 -22.70 -4.39 -5.97
C ALA A 56 -22.08 -3.81 -7.25
N THR A 57 -21.28 -2.75 -7.12
CA THR A 57 -20.58 -2.12 -8.24
C THR A 57 -19.54 -3.06 -8.88
N LEU A 58 -18.78 -3.80 -8.08
CA LEU A 58 -17.73 -4.71 -8.55
C LEU A 58 -18.28 -5.80 -9.48
N HIS A 59 -19.52 -6.26 -9.29
CA HIS A 59 -20.16 -7.21 -10.21
C HIS A 59 -20.29 -6.68 -11.64
N HIS A 60 -20.39 -5.36 -11.81
CA HIS A 60 -20.55 -4.72 -13.13
C HIS A 60 -19.22 -4.35 -13.79
N VAL A 61 -18.13 -4.27 -13.03
CA VAL A 61 -16.80 -3.84 -13.51
C VAL A 61 -16.27 -4.69 -14.66
N PRO A 62 -16.36 -6.03 -14.68
CA PRO A 62 -15.88 -6.82 -15.81
C PRO A 62 -16.54 -6.41 -17.14
N GLY A 63 -17.83 -6.07 -17.11
CA GLY A 63 -18.60 -5.64 -18.27
C GLY A 63 -18.42 -4.16 -18.64
N HIS A 64 -18.49 -3.26 -17.66
CA HIS A 64 -18.64 -1.81 -17.86
C HIS A 64 -17.42 -0.99 -17.40
N GLY A 65 -16.38 -1.66 -16.90
CA GLY A 65 -15.12 -1.03 -16.50
C GLY A 65 -15.19 -0.30 -15.16
N TRP A 66 -14.15 0.46 -14.86
CA TRP A 66 -14.08 1.31 -13.67
C TRP A 66 -14.70 2.68 -14.00
N THR A 67 -16.03 2.72 -14.13
CA THR A 67 -16.74 3.88 -14.67
C THR A 67 -17.90 4.31 -13.78
N MET A 68 -18.46 5.49 -14.07
CA MET A 68 -19.70 5.95 -13.44
C MET A 68 -20.89 5.05 -13.77
N ASP A 69 -20.88 4.37 -14.92
CA ASP A 69 -21.95 3.43 -15.32
C ASP A 69 -21.99 2.21 -14.39
N SER A 70 -20.83 1.59 -14.11
CA SER A 70 -20.73 0.49 -13.13
C SER A 70 -21.26 0.91 -11.75
N LEU A 71 -20.93 2.14 -11.33
CA LEU A 71 -21.37 2.67 -10.05
C LEU A 71 -22.89 2.91 -10.00
N ALA A 72 -23.46 3.46 -11.09
CA ALA A 72 -24.90 3.67 -11.20
C ALA A 72 -25.66 2.34 -11.14
N ARG A 73 -25.20 1.32 -11.87
CA ARG A 73 -25.78 -0.03 -11.85
C ARG A 73 -25.71 -0.68 -10.46
N GLY A 74 -24.57 -0.55 -9.78
CA GLY A 74 -24.43 -1.04 -8.40
C GLY A 74 -25.37 -0.35 -7.41
N ALA A 75 -25.68 0.93 -7.63
CA ALA A 75 -26.67 1.65 -6.83
C ALA A 75 -28.11 1.19 -7.14
N GLU A 76 -28.43 0.99 -8.42
CA GLU A 76 -29.72 0.48 -8.88
C GLU A 76 -30.02 -0.92 -8.29
N ASP A 77 -29.03 -1.82 -8.27
CA ASP A 77 -29.16 -3.15 -7.67
C ASP A 77 -29.54 -3.12 -6.18
N LEU A 78 -29.13 -2.07 -5.47
CA LEU A 78 -29.41 -1.86 -4.05
C LEU A 78 -30.66 -1.01 -3.79
N GLY A 79 -31.36 -0.58 -4.84
CA GLY A 79 -32.48 0.36 -4.74
C GLY A 79 -32.08 1.72 -4.18
N LEU A 80 -30.80 2.09 -4.28
CA LEU A 80 -30.29 3.37 -3.83
C LEU A 80 -30.60 4.46 -4.88
N PRO A 81 -30.99 5.68 -4.48
CA PRO A 81 -31.21 6.78 -5.42
C PRO A 81 -29.94 7.07 -6.23
N SER A 82 -30.07 7.45 -7.51
CA SER A 82 -28.94 7.79 -8.40
C SER A 82 -27.96 8.85 -7.85
N VAL A 83 -28.37 9.62 -6.83
CA VAL A 83 -27.59 10.67 -6.13
C VAL A 83 -26.64 10.07 -5.09
N VAL A 84 -26.04 8.92 -5.37
CA VAL A 84 -24.97 8.34 -4.54
C VAL A 84 -23.64 9.12 -4.66
N HIS A 85 -23.68 10.30 -5.29
CA HIS A 85 -22.62 11.27 -5.41
C HIS A 85 -22.07 11.61 -4.00
N GLY A 86 -20.93 11.00 -3.65
CA GLY A 86 -20.27 11.21 -2.36
C GLY A 86 -19.84 9.94 -1.64
N VAL A 87 -20.43 8.76 -1.95
CA VAL A 87 -19.97 7.50 -1.31
C VAL A 87 -18.53 7.18 -1.67
N PHE A 88 -18.16 7.44 -2.93
CA PHE A 88 -16.79 7.36 -3.41
C PHE A 88 -16.32 8.75 -3.87
N PRO A 89 -15.54 9.47 -3.06
CA PRO A 89 -14.97 10.76 -3.44
C PRO A 89 -14.17 10.64 -4.74
N GLY A 90 -14.43 11.52 -5.71
CA GLY A 90 -13.80 11.44 -7.03
C GLY A 90 -14.39 10.38 -7.97
N GLY A 91 -15.55 9.80 -7.63
CA GLY A 91 -16.29 8.88 -8.51
C GLY A 91 -15.49 7.60 -8.78
N PRO A 92 -15.16 7.28 -10.05
CA PRO A 92 -14.45 6.04 -10.37
C PRO A 92 -13.06 5.92 -9.71
N SER A 93 -12.32 7.01 -9.55
CA SER A 93 -11.04 6.98 -8.80
C SER A 93 -11.26 6.62 -7.33
N GLY A 94 -12.34 7.11 -6.72
CA GLY A 94 -12.73 6.75 -5.36
C GLY A 94 -13.16 5.29 -5.22
N LEU A 95 -13.81 4.75 -6.25
CA LEU A 95 -14.18 3.33 -6.33
C LEU A 95 -12.94 2.44 -6.38
N VAL A 96 -11.96 2.78 -7.23
CA VAL A 96 -10.67 2.05 -7.29
C VAL A 96 -9.94 2.12 -5.94
N ASN A 97 -9.89 3.30 -5.31
CA ASN A 97 -9.30 3.45 -3.99
C ASN A 97 -10.00 2.56 -2.94
N ALA A 98 -11.33 2.53 -2.91
CA ALA A 98 -12.10 1.68 -2.01
C ALA A 98 -11.82 0.18 -2.25
N TYR A 99 -11.65 -0.21 -3.52
CA TYR A 99 -11.29 -1.58 -3.87
C TYR A 99 -9.88 -1.96 -3.40
N LEU A 100 -8.90 -1.06 -3.55
CA LEU A 100 -7.55 -1.28 -3.04
C LEU A 100 -7.52 -1.38 -1.51
N GLU A 101 -8.29 -0.56 -0.79
CA GLU A 101 -8.47 -0.67 0.66
C GLU A 101 -9.04 -2.04 1.07
N GLN A 102 -10.06 -2.54 0.34
CA GLN A 102 -10.60 -3.89 0.56
C GLN A 102 -9.54 -4.97 0.31
N CYS A 103 -8.79 -4.87 -0.79
CA CYS A 103 -7.74 -5.82 -1.11
C CYS A 103 -6.66 -5.83 -0.01
N GLN A 104 -6.26 -4.65 0.50
CA GLN A 104 -5.28 -4.55 1.58
C GLN A 104 -5.79 -5.26 2.84
N HIS A 105 -7.06 -5.07 3.19
CA HIS A 105 -7.66 -5.73 4.34
C HIS A 105 -7.68 -7.26 4.18
N GLN A 106 -8.09 -7.76 3.01
CA GLN A 106 -8.11 -9.20 2.70
C GLN A 106 -6.70 -9.79 2.67
N PHE A 107 -5.74 -9.08 2.10
CA PHE A 107 -4.34 -9.47 2.09
C PHE A 107 -3.80 -9.59 3.52
N ALA A 108 -3.98 -8.57 4.36
CA ALA A 108 -3.51 -8.58 5.74
C ALA A 108 -4.14 -9.70 6.60
N GLN A 109 -5.38 -10.10 6.30
CA GLN A 109 -6.01 -11.25 6.95
C GLN A 109 -5.36 -12.57 6.54
N GLN A 110 -5.18 -12.79 5.23
CA GLN A 110 -4.63 -14.03 4.69
C GLN A 110 -3.11 -14.17 4.94
N ALA A 111 -2.38 -13.05 5.00
CA ALA A 111 -0.95 -13.03 5.26
C ALA A 111 -0.56 -13.36 6.72
N GLN A 112 -1.53 -13.47 7.63
CA GLN A 112 -1.30 -13.93 9.01
C GLN A 112 -1.06 -15.44 9.10
N ASP A 113 -1.51 -16.19 8.09
CA ASP A 113 -1.31 -17.62 8.06
C ASP A 113 0.19 -17.95 7.94
N PRO A 114 0.73 -18.85 8.78
CA PRO A 114 2.14 -19.20 8.74
C PRO A 114 2.57 -19.70 7.36
N MET A 115 3.56 -19.05 6.78
CA MET A 115 4.14 -19.44 5.49
C MET A 115 5.46 -20.17 5.68
N GLU A 116 5.61 -21.34 5.07
CA GLU A 116 6.84 -22.12 5.09
C GLU A 116 7.85 -21.60 4.05
N GLY A 117 9.10 -22.06 4.15
CA GLY A 117 10.17 -21.70 3.22
C GLY A 117 11.06 -20.53 3.64
N SER A 118 11.94 -20.13 2.73
CA SER A 118 12.85 -18.99 2.89
C SER A 118 12.11 -17.65 2.84
N ILE A 119 12.79 -16.55 3.16
CA ILE A 119 12.21 -15.20 3.01
C ILE A 119 11.79 -14.95 1.54
N SER A 120 12.56 -15.43 0.56
CA SER A 120 12.22 -15.28 -0.87
C SER A 120 10.94 -16.04 -1.20
N ASP A 121 10.82 -17.28 -0.73
CA ASP A 121 9.62 -18.11 -0.95
C ASP A 121 8.37 -17.43 -0.38
N ARG A 122 8.49 -16.83 0.80
CA ARG A 122 7.39 -16.08 1.43
C ARG A 122 7.05 -14.80 0.70
N VAL A 123 8.05 -14.01 0.27
CA VAL A 123 7.82 -12.79 -0.53
C VAL A 123 7.10 -13.14 -1.83
N ARG A 124 7.54 -14.20 -2.51
CA ARG A 124 6.88 -14.73 -3.71
C ARG A 124 5.43 -15.09 -3.43
N ALA A 125 5.19 -15.90 -2.39
CA ALA A 125 3.86 -16.37 -2.06
C ALA A 125 2.90 -15.23 -1.65
N LEU A 126 3.38 -14.26 -0.88
CA LEU A 126 2.61 -13.05 -0.52
C LEU A 126 2.33 -12.16 -1.75
N THR A 127 3.29 -12.06 -2.67
CA THR A 127 3.09 -11.32 -3.91
C THR A 127 2.02 -11.97 -4.78
N MET A 128 2.06 -13.30 -4.92
CA MET A 128 1.01 -14.06 -5.61
C MET A 128 -0.35 -13.91 -4.94
N LEU A 129 -0.40 -14.00 -3.61
CA LEU A 129 -1.61 -13.80 -2.82
C LEU A 129 -2.28 -12.46 -3.14
N ARG A 130 -1.48 -11.37 -3.25
CA ARG A 130 -2.01 -10.06 -3.60
C ARG A 130 -2.54 -9.99 -5.05
N LEU A 131 -1.85 -10.63 -6.00
CA LEU A 131 -2.25 -10.69 -7.41
C LEU A 131 -3.54 -11.48 -7.61
N GLU A 132 -3.74 -12.57 -6.85
CA GLU A 132 -4.99 -13.35 -6.88
C GLU A 132 -6.21 -12.49 -6.54
N LEU A 133 -6.07 -11.52 -5.62
CA LEU A 133 -7.14 -10.56 -5.34
C LEU A 133 -7.48 -9.67 -6.55
N LEU A 134 -6.56 -9.42 -7.48
CA LEU A 134 -6.82 -8.62 -8.68
C LEU A 134 -7.37 -9.46 -9.85
N LYS A 135 -7.21 -10.79 -9.80
CA LYS A 135 -7.58 -11.73 -10.86
C LYS A 135 -8.98 -11.51 -11.46
N PRO A 136 -10.05 -11.25 -10.69
CA PRO A 136 -11.39 -11.06 -11.26
C PRO A 136 -11.52 -9.84 -12.18
N TYR A 137 -10.63 -8.85 -12.02
CA TYR A 137 -10.70 -7.57 -12.72
C TYR A 137 -9.46 -7.28 -13.58
N ALA A 138 -8.53 -8.23 -13.72
CA ALA A 138 -7.24 -8.04 -14.39
C ALA A 138 -7.35 -7.41 -15.79
N ARG A 139 -8.32 -7.85 -16.60
CA ARG A 139 -8.55 -7.31 -17.97
C ARG A 139 -8.97 -5.84 -17.99
N ARG A 140 -9.64 -5.38 -16.94
CA ARG A 140 -10.10 -3.98 -16.78
C ARG A 140 -9.16 -3.16 -15.90
N TRP A 141 -8.13 -3.80 -15.34
CA TRP A 141 -7.19 -3.15 -14.43
C TRP A 141 -6.40 -1.98 -15.05
N PRO A 142 -6.06 -1.95 -16.36
CA PRO A 142 -5.41 -0.78 -16.95
C PRO A 142 -6.23 0.51 -16.81
N GLU A 143 -7.56 0.41 -16.82
CA GLU A 143 -8.46 1.55 -16.57
C GLU A 143 -8.33 2.04 -15.12
N ALA A 144 -8.26 1.12 -14.15
CA ALA A 144 -8.03 1.45 -12.75
C ALA A 144 -6.66 2.10 -12.52
N VAL A 145 -5.61 1.59 -13.16
CA VAL A 145 -4.27 2.19 -13.11
C VAL A 145 -4.27 3.60 -13.68
N ALA A 146 -4.98 3.85 -14.78
CA ALA A 146 -5.13 5.20 -15.34
C ALA A 146 -5.84 6.16 -14.36
N LEU A 147 -6.87 5.69 -13.66
CA LEU A 147 -7.57 6.48 -12.63
C LEU A 147 -6.70 6.78 -11.41
N LEU A 148 -5.80 5.86 -11.04
CA LEU A 148 -4.81 6.05 -9.97
C LEU A 148 -3.71 7.02 -10.39
N ALA A 149 -3.30 7.02 -11.66
CA ALA A 149 -2.28 7.93 -12.17
C ALA A 149 -2.67 9.41 -12.07
N VAL A 150 -3.97 9.71 -12.03
CA VAL A 150 -4.49 11.08 -11.78
C VAL A 150 -4.29 11.50 -10.32
N ASN A 151 -4.10 10.56 -9.40
CA ASN A 151 -3.78 10.82 -8.00
C ASN A 151 -2.53 10.05 -7.53
N PRO A 152 -1.33 10.47 -7.95
CA PRO A 152 -0.08 9.77 -7.64
C PRO A 152 0.19 9.55 -6.15
N PRO A 153 -0.12 10.50 -5.23
CA PRO A 153 0.06 10.26 -3.79
C PRO A 153 -0.74 9.07 -3.26
N ILE A 154 -1.99 8.89 -3.71
CA ILE A 154 -2.82 7.74 -3.31
C ILE A 154 -2.25 6.44 -3.91
N ALA A 155 -1.89 6.45 -5.20
CA ALA A 155 -1.31 5.29 -5.85
C ALA A 155 -0.01 4.84 -5.16
N PHE A 156 0.87 5.79 -4.84
CA PHE A 156 2.11 5.54 -4.13
C PHE A 156 1.86 4.99 -2.72
N HIS A 157 0.88 5.55 -1.98
CA HIS A 157 0.53 5.08 -0.65
C HIS A 157 0.09 3.61 -0.64
N HIS A 158 -0.75 3.19 -1.60
CA HIS A 158 -1.15 1.79 -1.72
C HIS A 158 0.03 0.88 -2.02
N LEU A 159 0.87 1.26 -2.98
CA LEU A 159 2.03 0.45 -3.38
C LEU A 159 3.06 0.34 -2.26
N SER A 160 3.41 1.45 -1.60
CA SER A 160 4.39 1.45 -0.52
C SER A 160 3.89 0.62 0.67
N THR A 161 2.63 0.78 1.05
CA THR A 161 2.01 0.01 2.16
C THR A 161 1.99 -1.48 1.85
N LEU A 162 1.60 -1.85 0.63
CA LEU A 162 1.61 -3.26 0.22
C LEU A 162 3.01 -3.87 0.29
N VAL A 163 4.01 -3.18 -0.25
CA VAL A 163 5.39 -3.66 -0.26
C VAL A 163 5.93 -3.78 1.17
N ASP A 164 5.64 -2.81 2.02
CA ASP A 164 5.98 -2.84 3.45
C ASP A 164 5.37 -4.06 4.13
N ASP A 165 4.08 -4.30 3.91
CA ASP A 165 3.37 -5.42 4.51
C ASP A 165 3.88 -6.78 3.99
N ILE A 166 4.19 -6.91 2.69
CA ILE A 166 4.80 -8.14 2.15
C ILE A 166 6.11 -8.46 2.88
N TRP A 167 7.00 -7.47 3.03
CA TRP A 167 8.27 -7.68 3.76
C TRP A 167 8.06 -7.96 5.24
N PHE A 168 7.07 -7.31 5.86
CA PHE A 168 6.70 -7.53 7.25
C PHE A 168 6.21 -8.97 7.50
N TYR A 169 5.23 -9.44 6.71
CA TYR A 169 4.68 -10.79 6.83
C TYR A 169 5.66 -11.88 6.38
N ALA A 170 6.59 -11.58 5.45
CA ALA A 170 7.69 -12.49 5.11
C ALA A 170 8.67 -12.71 6.28
N GLY A 171 8.68 -11.80 7.26
CA GLY A 171 9.52 -11.85 8.45
C GLY A 171 10.91 -11.26 8.27
N ASP A 172 11.10 -10.31 7.33
CA ASP A 172 12.39 -9.66 7.15
C ASP A 172 12.74 -8.78 8.37
N ARG A 173 13.91 -9.02 8.97
CA ARG A 173 14.46 -8.28 10.12
C ARG A 173 15.75 -7.51 9.78
N SER A 174 16.02 -7.31 8.48
CA SER A 174 17.26 -6.66 8.00
C SER A 174 17.42 -5.21 8.48
N PRO A 175 18.61 -4.76 8.95
CA PRO A 175 18.86 -3.36 9.30
C PRO A 175 19.08 -2.41 8.09
N ASP A 176 18.35 -1.29 8.15
CA ASP A 176 18.51 0.09 7.65
C ASP A 176 18.95 0.43 6.20
N MET A 177 20.06 -0.07 5.64
CA MET A 177 20.47 0.36 4.28
C MET A 177 19.90 -0.53 3.16
N ASN A 178 19.70 -1.81 3.44
CA ASN A 178 19.08 -2.75 2.50
C ASN A 178 17.55 -2.54 2.40
N TRP A 179 16.96 -1.78 3.33
CA TRP A 179 15.52 -1.57 3.47
C TRP A 179 14.92 -0.85 2.26
N TYR A 180 15.50 0.28 1.84
CA TYR A 180 15.00 1.08 0.73
C TYR A 180 15.16 0.36 -0.61
N THR A 181 16.30 -0.28 -0.83
CA THR A 181 16.59 -1.01 -2.08
C THR A 181 15.65 -2.18 -2.27
N LYS A 182 15.43 -3.00 -1.23
CA LYS A 182 14.48 -4.12 -1.26
C LYS A 182 13.06 -3.67 -1.60
N ARG A 183 12.61 -2.57 -1.00
CA ARG A 183 11.26 -2.03 -1.22
C ARG A 183 11.12 -1.45 -2.61
N ALA A 184 12.09 -0.68 -3.08
CA ALA A 184 12.10 -0.16 -4.44
C ALA A 184 12.11 -1.29 -5.48
N ALA A 185 12.91 -2.33 -5.27
CA ALA A 185 12.95 -3.52 -6.12
C ALA A 185 11.60 -4.23 -6.14
N LEU A 186 11.04 -4.57 -4.97
CA LEU A 186 9.75 -5.26 -4.90
C LEU A 186 8.60 -4.41 -5.47
N ALA A 187 8.58 -3.10 -5.22
CA ALA A 187 7.59 -2.18 -5.80
C ALA A 187 7.65 -2.19 -7.33
N THR A 188 8.85 -2.20 -7.90
CA THR A 188 9.08 -2.26 -9.36
C THR A 188 8.61 -3.60 -9.92
N ILE A 189 8.98 -4.71 -9.28
CA ILE A 189 8.60 -6.07 -9.69
C ILE A 189 7.08 -6.24 -9.63
N TYR A 190 6.46 -5.83 -8.52
CA TYR A 190 5.02 -5.89 -8.34
C TYR A 190 4.30 -5.10 -9.44
N SER A 191 4.67 -3.83 -9.63
CA SER A 191 4.03 -2.97 -10.63
C SER A 191 4.17 -3.52 -12.05
N ALA A 192 5.35 -4.05 -12.39
CA ALA A 192 5.58 -4.67 -13.70
C ALA A 192 4.75 -5.95 -13.89
N THR A 193 4.62 -6.75 -12.83
CA THR A 193 3.84 -8.00 -12.86
C THR A 193 2.35 -7.72 -12.93
N GLU A 194 1.86 -6.72 -12.20
CA GLU A 194 0.46 -6.27 -12.26
C GLU A 194 0.08 -5.79 -13.67
N LEU A 195 0.96 -5.01 -14.32
CA LEU A 195 0.75 -4.58 -15.70
C LEU A 195 0.82 -5.77 -16.68
N TYR A 196 1.73 -6.72 -16.46
CA TYR A 196 1.81 -7.94 -17.26
C TYR A 196 0.52 -8.76 -17.16
N MET A 197 0.01 -8.93 -15.94
CA MET A 197 -1.22 -9.66 -15.64
C MET A 197 -2.42 -9.13 -16.43
N SER A 198 -2.51 -7.82 -16.64
CA SER A 198 -3.62 -7.23 -17.40
C SER A 198 -3.69 -7.67 -18.88
N GLN A 199 -2.57 -8.14 -19.43
CA GLN A 199 -2.43 -8.56 -20.82
C GLN A 199 -2.35 -10.08 -20.98
N ASP A 200 -2.19 -10.81 -19.87
CA ASP A 200 -2.04 -12.26 -19.87
C ASP A 200 -3.38 -12.96 -20.17
N ILE A 201 -3.38 -13.78 -21.21
CA ILE A 201 -4.53 -14.59 -21.66
C ILE A 201 -4.31 -16.09 -21.39
N SER A 202 -3.21 -16.44 -20.74
CA SER A 202 -2.91 -17.83 -20.39
C SER A 202 -3.88 -18.37 -19.34
N PRO A 203 -4.14 -19.69 -19.32
CA PRO A 203 -4.99 -20.30 -18.31
C PRO A 203 -4.48 -19.98 -16.91
N ASP A 204 -5.38 -19.49 -16.05
CA ASP A 204 -5.09 -19.13 -14.66
C ASP A 204 -3.87 -18.21 -14.45
N PHE A 205 -3.52 -17.38 -15.44
CA PHE A 205 -2.40 -16.43 -15.38
C PHE A 205 -1.03 -17.10 -15.14
N VAL A 206 -0.84 -18.33 -15.65
CA VAL A 206 0.42 -19.08 -15.48
C VAL A 206 1.64 -18.31 -16.02
N GLU A 207 1.49 -17.55 -17.10
CA GLU A 207 2.59 -16.74 -17.66
C GLU A 207 2.92 -15.53 -16.77
N THR A 208 1.92 -14.93 -16.11
CA THR A 208 2.13 -13.88 -15.10
C THR A 208 2.96 -14.41 -13.93
N TYR A 209 2.65 -15.61 -13.43
CA TYR A 209 3.40 -16.19 -12.33
C TYR A 209 4.82 -16.57 -12.73
N ARG A 210 5.03 -17.10 -13.95
CA ARG A 210 6.38 -17.30 -14.50
C ARG A 210 7.14 -16.00 -14.67
N PHE A 211 6.47 -14.93 -15.09
CA PHE A 211 7.07 -13.61 -15.19
C PHE A 211 7.53 -13.11 -13.82
N LEU A 212 6.66 -13.22 -12.80
CA LEU A 212 6.99 -12.88 -11.42
C LEU A 212 8.21 -13.66 -10.92
N ASP A 213 8.23 -14.98 -11.15
CA ASP A 213 9.31 -15.86 -10.69
C ASP A 213 10.66 -15.40 -11.25
N ARG A 214 10.76 -15.18 -12.56
CA ARG A 214 11.99 -14.66 -13.17
C ARG A 214 12.41 -13.30 -12.62
N ARG A 215 11.44 -12.42 -12.35
CA ARG A 215 11.72 -11.07 -11.83
C ARG A 215 12.22 -11.13 -10.38
N LEU A 216 11.69 -12.03 -9.57
CA LEU A 216 12.16 -12.26 -8.20
C LEU A 216 13.54 -12.93 -8.19
N GLU A 217 13.79 -13.90 -9.08
CA GLU A 217 15.10 -14.52 -9.29
C GLU A 217 16.16 -13.49 -9.70
N GLU A 218 15.84 -12.61 -10.65
CA GLU A 218 16.74 -11.50 -11.05
C GLU A 218 16.98 -10.50 -9.92
N ALA A 219 16.00 -10.35 -9.04
CA ALA A 219 16.05 -9.42 -7.92
C ALA A 219 16.64 -10.02 -6.65
N GLU A 220 16.99 -11.31 -6.66
CA GLU A 220 16.97 -12.19 -5.48
C GLU A 220 17.47 -11.46 -4.23
N TRP A 221 18.60 -10.75 -4.26
CA TRP A 221 18.97 -9.78 -3.22
C TRP A 221 20.10 -8.88 -3.73
N VAL A 222 19.88 -7.57 -3.81
CA VAL A 222 20.81 -6.59 -4.38
C VAL A 222 22.09 -6.43 -3.52
N ASP A 223 23.02 -7.39 -3.60
CA ASP A 223 24.40 -7.34 -3.08
C ASP A 223 25.40 -7.04 -4.23
N GLY A 224 25.06 -7.42 -5.47
CA GLY A 224 25.91 -7.23 -6.66
C GLY A 224 26.06 -5.79 -7.13
N ALA A 225 24.99 -4.97 -7.12
CA ALA A 225 25.07 -3.59 -7.61
C ALA A 225 25.83 -2.66 -6.63
N ALA A 226 25.65 -2.86 -5.32
CA ALA A 226 26.35 -2.10 -4.30
C ALA A 226 27.82 -2.54 -4.13
N SER A 227 28.11 -3.85 -4.18
CA SER A 227 29.49 -4.36 -4.14
C SER A 227 30.30 -4.00 -5.39
N GLN A 228 29.69 -3.96 -6.58
CA GLN A 228 30.36 -3.50 -7.81
C GLN A 228 30.72 -2.01 -7.76
N LEU A 229 29.87 -1.14 -7.20
CA LEU A 229 30.18 0.27 -6.98
C LEU A 229 31.30 0.48 -5.94
N GLY A 230 31.26 -0.26 -4.82
CA GLY A 230 32.33 -0.24 -3.82
C GLY A 230 33.67 -0.72 -4.38
N THR A 231 33.65 -1.75 -5.23
CA THR A 231 34.83 -2.29 -5.90
C THR A 231 35.41 -1.27 -6.90
N MET A 232 34.58 -0.65 -7.76
CA MET A 232 35.01 0.39 -8.69
C MET A 232 35.62 1.62 -7.99
N LEU A 233 35.02 2.10 -6.89
CA LEU A 233 35.56 3.21 -6.10
C LEU A 233 36.91 2.84 -5.45
N SER A 234 37.06 1.61 -4.96
CA SER A 234 38.31 1.14 -4.35
C SER A 234 39.45 0.99 -5.37
N PHE A 235 39.14 0.59 -6.61
CA PHE A 235 40.11 0.55 -7.71
C PHE A 235 40.49 1.97 -8.18
N GLY A 236 39.54 2.90 -8.23
CA GLY A 236 39.82 4.31 -8.50
C GLY A 236 40.75 4.95 -7.44
N ALA A 237 40.51 4.66 -6.16
CA ALA A 237 41.36 5.15 -5.07
C ALA A 237 42.77 4.53 -5.07
N LYS A 238 42.91 3.22 -5.34
CA LYS A 238 44.22 2.55 -5.43
C LYS A 238 45.04 3.02 -6.63
N SER A 239 44.41 3.36 -7.75
CA SER A 239 45.10 3.88 -8.95
C SER A 239 45.63 5.32 -8.78
N LEU A 240 45.05 6.10 -7.85
CA LEU A 240 45.53 7.44 -7.50
C LEU A 240 46.70 7.42 -6.51
N ILE A 241 46.79 6.41 -5.64
CA ILE A 241 47.90 6.27 -4.69
C ILE A 241 49.16 5.73 -5.38
N GLY A 242 49.01 4.83 -6.36
CA GLY A 242 50.13 4.32 -7.16
C GLY A 242 50.81 5.38 -8.04
N SER A 243 50.06 6.36 -8.54
CA SER A 243 50.59 7.43 -9.41
C SER A 243 51.28 8.57 -8.66
N ILE A 244 51.03 8.72 -7.35
CA ILE A 244 51.71 9.73 -6.51
C ILE A 244 53.01 9.17 -5.91
N ALA A 245 53.11 7.86 -5.70
CA ALA A 245 54.33 7.23 -5.16
C ALA A 245 55.49 7.15 -6.18
N GLN A 246 55.21 7.13 -7.49
CA GLN A 246 56.23 7.02 -8.54
C GLN A 246 56.78 8.38 -9.03
N SER A 247 56.20 9.50 -8.57
CA SER A 247 56.59 10.86 -8.96
C SER A 247 57.67 11.49 -8.05
N ARG A 248 58.20 10.76 -7.06
CA ARG A 248 59.20 11.28 -6.09
C ARG A 248 60.55 10.55 -6.10
N GLY A 249 60.83 9.76 -7.14
CA GLY A 249 62.09 9.06 -7.30
C GLY A 249 62.69 9.22 -8.69
N HIS A 250 62.99 10.46 -9.09
CA HIS A 250 63.95 10.79 -10.15
C HIS A 250 64.61 12.13 -9.82
#